data_AF-W1WK82-F1
#
_entry.id   AF-W1WK82-F1
#
_cell.length_a   1.000
_cell.length_b   1.000
_cell.length_c   1.000
_cell.angle_alpha   90.00
_cell.angle_beta   90.00
_cell.angle_gamma   90.00
#
_symmetry.space_group_name_H-M   'P 1'
#
loop_
_entity.id
_entity.type
_entity.pdbx_description
1 polymer ?
#
loop_
_entity_poly.entity_id
_entity_poly.type
_entity_poly.pdbx_seq_one_letter_code
_entity_poly.pdbx_strand_id
1 'polypeptide(L)' 'FVTSGIRLGTPALTTRGLQVKDMEEIADIIAAVLKNPEDKAVHEEASKRVAALCEAYPLY' A
#
# COMPACT_ATOMS: atom_id res chain seq x y z
N PHE A 1 -19.48 -12.52 -14.45
CA PHE A 1 -18.01 -12.63 -14.43
C PHE A 1 -17.55 -12.59 -12.98
N VAL A 2 -16.86 -13.64 -12.52
CA VAL A 2 -16.19 -13.63 -11.21
C VAL A 2 -14.71 -13.40 -11.48
N THR A 3 -14.14 -12.36 -10.91
CA THR A 3 -12.71 -12.05 -11.02
C THR A 3 -11.97 -12.56 -9.79
N SER A 4 -10.79 -13.15 -9.98
CA SER A 4 -10.01 -13.78 -8.89
C SER A 4 -8.68 -13.08 -8.61
N GLY A 5 -8.50 -11.83 -9.05
CA GLY A 5 -7.22 -11.13 -8.91
C GLY A 5 -7.31 -9.61 -9.01
N ILE A 6 -6.21 -8.96 -8.62
CA ILE A 6 -6.01 -7.52 -8.65
C ILE A 6 -4.85 -7.15 -9.59
N ARG A 7 -4.94 -5.98 -10.23
CA ARG A 7 -3.86 -5.43 -11.06
C ARG A 7 -3.20 -4.26 -10.33
N LEU A 8 -1.89 -4.34 -10.14
CA LEU A 8 -1.09 -3.29 -9.49
C LEU A 8 -0.26 -2.54 -10.53
N GLY A 9 -0.05 -1.24 -10.31
CA GLY A 9 0.76 -0.39 -11.17
C GLY A 9 1.49 0.68 -10.36
N THR A 10 2.75 0.91 -10.69
CA THR A 10 3.65 1.87 -10.03
C THR A 10 3.74 3.28 -10.62
N PRO A 11 3.25 3.62 -11.84
CA PRO A 11 3.52 4.94 -12.44
C PRO A 11 3.18 6.16 -11.58
N ALA A 12 2.05 6.13 -10.88
CA ALA A 12 1.65 7.24 -10.01
C ALA A 12 2.60 7.39 -8.80
N LEU A 13 3.06 6.28 -8.24
CA LEU A 13 3.93 6.24 -7.08
C LEU A 13 5.35 6.69 -7.46
N THR A 14 5.89 6.19 -8.58
CA THR A 14 7.23 6.58 -9.03
C THR A 14 7.27 8.05 -9.47
N THR A 15 6.19 8.58 -10.05
CA THR A 15 6.10 10.02 -10.39
C THR A 15 6.12 10.91 -9.14
N ARG A 16 5.62 10.40 -8.00
CA ARG A 16 5.70 11.07 -6.69
C ARG A 16 7.07 10.96 -6.01
N GLY A 17 8.02 10.23 -6.60
CA GLY A 17 9.37 10.07 -6.06
C GLY A 17 9.57 8.85 -5.15
N LEU A 18 8.58 7.96 -5.02
CA LEU A 18 8.75 6.72 -4.26
C LEU A 18 9.80 5.82 -4.93
N GLN A 19 10.60 5.18 -4.10
CA GLN A 19 11.73 4.35 -4.49
C GLN A 19 11.48 2.87 -4.15
N VAL A 20 12.48 2.03 -4.44
CA VAL A 20 12.41 0.57 -4.27
C VAL A 20 12.01 0.17 -2.85
N LYS A 21 12.58 0.82 -1.82
CA LYS A 21 12.27 0.54 -0.42
C LYS A 21 10.81 0.85 -0.05
N ASP A 22 10.25 1.92 -0.62
CA ASP A 22 8.85 2.27 -0.40
C ASP A 22 7.92 1.24 -1.05
N MET A 23 8.34 0.65 -2.19
CA MET A 23 7.59 -0.41 -2.85
C MET A 23 7.59 -1.72 -2.05
N GLU A 24 8.70 -2.05 -1.37
CA GLU A 24 8.78 -3.17 -0.44
C GLU A 24 7.78 -2.99 0.71
N GLU A 25 7.77 -1.81 1.33
CA GLU A 25 6.82 -1.47 2.39
C GLU A 25 5.36 -1.53 1.91
N ILE A 26 5.06 -0.99 0.72
CA ILE A 26 3.72 -1.07 0.14
C ILE A 26 3.32 -2.53 -0.12
N ALA A 27 4.23 -3.37 -0.62
CA ALA A 27 3.96 -4.78 -0.84
C ALA A 27 3.67 -5.52 0.47
N ASP A 28 4.41 -5.21 1.54
CA ASP A 28 4.20 -5.79 2.86
C ASP A 28 2.85 -5.36 3.46
N ILE A 29 2.47 -4.09 3.31
CA ILE A 29 1.15 -3.59 3.72
C ILE A 29 0.03 -4.33 2.97
N ILE A 30 0.15 -4.46 1.64
CA ILE A 30 -0.84 -5.19 0.82
C ILE A 30 -0.93 -6.65 1.29
N ALA A 31 0.20 -7.32 1.49
CA ALA A 31 0.25 -8.71 1.93
C ALA A 31 -0.37 -8.89 3.32
N ALA A 32 -0.15 -7.97 4.25
CA ALA A 32 -0.70 -8.01 5.60
C ALA A 32 -2.25 -7.97 5.57
N VAL A 33 -2.82 -7.06 4.78
CA VAL A 33 -4.28 -6.93 4.64
C VAL A 33 -4.87 -8.13 3.91
N LEU A 34 -4.25 -8.61 2.83
CA LEU A 34 -4.74 -9.78 2.08
C LEU A 34 -4.72 -11.07 2.92
N LYS A 35 -3.76 -11.22 3.83
CA LYS A 35 -3.67 -12.38 4.74
C LYS A 35 -4.66 -12.29 5.89
N ASN A 36 -5.09 -11.08 6.28
CA ASN A 36 -5.96 -10.84 7.43
C ASN A 36 -7.16 -9.94 7.04
N PRO A 37 -8.03 -10.38 6.10
CA PRO A 37 -9.01 -9.51 5.44
C PRO A 37 -10.14 -9.00 6.36
N GLU A 38 -10.34 -9.63 7.51
CA GLU A 38 -11.37 -9.25 8.49
C GLU A 38 -10.78 -8.65 9.78
N ASP A 39 -9.45 -8.57 9.87
CA ASP A 39 -8.78 -8.05 11.07
C ASP A 39 -8.69 -6.52 11.02
N LYS A 40 -9.56 -5.89 11.80
CA LYS A 40 -9.62 -4.43 11.92
C LYS A 40 -8.32 -3.83 12.49
N ALA A 41 -7.62 -4.54 13.38
CA ALA A 41 -6.38 -4.02 13.95
C ALA A 41 -5.28 -3.96 12.87
N VAL A 42 -5.19 -4.99 12.02
CA VAL A 42 -4.27 -4.99 10.86
C VAL A 42 -4.63 -3.88 9.88
N HIS A 43 -5.92 -3.63 9.64
CA HIS A 43 -6.34 -2.54 8.76
C HIS A 43 -5.97 -1.16 9.31
N GLU A 44 -6.14 -0.94 10.61
CA GLU A 44 -5.75 0.32 11.26
C GLU A 44 -4.23 0.53 11.21
N GLU A 45 -3.44 -0.52 11.47
CA GLU A 45 -1.98 -0.46 11.36
C GLU A 45 -1.53 -0.17 9.92
N ALA A 46 -2.08 -0.90 8.95
CA ALA A 46 -1.84 -0.68 7.53
C ALA A 46 -2.15 0.77 7.13
N SER A 47 -3.28 1.31 7.57
CA SER A 47 -3.67 2.70 7.27
C SER A 47 -2.68 3.72 7.85
N LYS A 48 -2.15 3.49 9.06
CA LYS A 48 -1.12 4.36 9.66
C LYS A 48 0.17 4.32 8.87
N ARG A 49 0.61 3.13 8.44
CA ARG A 49 1.82 2.96 7.62
C ARG A 49 1.67 3.64 6.25
N VAL A 50 0.52 3.51 5.61
CA VAL A 50 0.19 4.23 4.36
C VAL A 50 0.19 5.74 4.55
N ALA A 51 -0.35 6.24 5.67
CA ALA A 51 -0.35 7.67 5.97
C ALA A 51 1.07 8.22 6.11
N ALA A 52 1.94 7.53 6.84
CA ALA A 52 3.35 7.91 6.99
C ALA A 52 4.08 7.97 5.64
N LEU A 53 3.85 7.00 4.75
CA LEU A 53 4.36 7.04 3.37
C LEU A 53 3.83 8.25 2.60
N CYS A 54 2.53 8.55 2.71
CA CYS A 54 1.95 9.70 2.00
C CYS A 54 2.48 11.04 2.51
N GLU A 55 2.72 11.17 3.82
CA GLU A 55 3.30 12.37 4.43
C GLU A 55 4.75 12.60 3.98
N ALA A 56 5.53 11.54 3.79
CA ALA A 56 6.89 11.63 3.26
C ALA A 56 6.94 12.09 1.79
N TYR A 57 5.87 11.84 1.03
CA TYR A 57 5.75 12.17 -0.40
C TYR A 57 4.51 13.05 -0.66
N PRO A 58 4.48 14.30 -0.16
CA PRO A 58 3.31 15.17 -0.24
C PRO A 58 2.90 15.43 -1.69
N LEU A 59 1.60 15.42 -1.94
CA LEU A 59 1.03 15.71 -3.23
C LEU A 59 0.60 17.18 -3.26
N TYR A 60 1.56 18.05 -3.59
CA TYR A 60 1.46 19.52 -3.52
C TYR A 60 1.41 20.11 -2.10
#